data_AF-A0A0B2USI2-F1
#
_entry.id   AF-A0A0B2USI2-F1
#
_cell.length_a   1.000
_cell.length_b   1.000
_cell.length_c   1.000
_cell.angle_alpha   90.00
_cell.angle_beta   90.00
_cell.angle_gamma   90.00
#
_symmetry.space_group_name_H-M   'P 1'
#
loop_
_entity.id
_entity.type
_entity.pdbx_description
1 polymer ?
#
loop_
_entity_poly.entity_id
_entity_poly.type
_entity_poly.pdbx_seq_one_letter_code
_entity_poly.pdbx_strand_id
1 'polypeptide(L)'
;MFADLRDVVAMHFPGREDVQRLALSSFIVMRFFAAAIMNPKLFGLKREQPDSTVARTLVLVSKILQRLSNCVVSGHALNVKEPWLAPVMQRFTDETHRLAMLKFLDRVSMTEADLSISGESLSVLRDGFFIERKVREKRRILKNLINQRRRYVVLTETEICWQKSKADTEPKGRILLQEVNHIEPVEDAKNVFRIATPTCEIQLQAPNMIEMNEWIVQIQKQRKRQLMIALRTTEPSELFEIDTERELEAIHMTLYEHAETLKHWKNALEGTEIPEGHPPLPRALQEQLEECENPEEAKMCFYSTIQDVLHGTLLIEKAHRDVVNTFMNQIRSGKGTRDLPIGDDNYLLLKSRFQKSLE
;
A
#
# COMPACT_ATOMS: atom_id res chain seq x y z
N MET A 1 -23.56 -3.39 6.91
CA MET A 1 -23.29 -2.99 8.31
C MET A 1 -23.37 -1.47 8.52
N PHE A 2 -22.48 -0.65 7.96
CA PHE A 2 -22.52 0.80 8.22
C PHE A 2 -23.67 1.52 7.51
N ALA A 3 -24.11 1.03 6.35
CA ALA A 3 -25.38 1.43 5.73
C ALA A 3 -26.55 1.15 6.68
N ASP A 4 -26.67 -0.10 7.17
CA ASP A 4 -27.71 -0.46 8.15
C ASP A 4 -27.67 0.41 9.42
N LEU A 5 -26.47 0.73 9.93
CA LEU A 5 -26.33 1.62 11.08
C LEU A 5 -26.85 3.03 10.77
N ARG A 6 -26.55 3.56 9.58
CA ARG A 6 -27.05 4.87 9.12
C ARG A 6 -28.58 4.84 9.01
N ASP A 7 -29.15 3.79 8.42
CA ASP A 7 -30.59 3.62 8.23
C ASP A 7 -31.35 3.51 9.55
N VAL A 8 -30.84 2.72 10.49
CA VAL A 8 -31.42 2.59 11.83
C VAL A 8 -31.43 3.93 12.55
N VAL A 9 -30.33 4.70 12.46
CA VAL A 9 -30.25 6.03 13.07
C VAL A 9 -31.18 7.02 12.37
N ALA A 10 -31.29 6.97 11.04
CA ALA A 10 -32.20 7.80 10.27
C ALA A 10 -33.68 7.52 10.62
N MET A 11 -34.03 6.26 10.88
CA MET A 11 -35.37 5.86 11.30
C MET A 11 -35.72 6.42 12.69
N HIS A 12 -34.77 6.41 13.64
CA HIS A 12 -35.01 6.90 15.00
C HIS A 12 -34.87 8.42 15.14
N PHE A 13 -34.02 9.05 14.31
CA PHE A 13 -33.78 10.49 14.28
C PHE A 13 -33.90 11.05 12.86
N PRO A 14 -35.12 11.16 12.31
CA PRO A 14 -35.33 11.67 10.95
C PRO A 14 -34.82 13.11 10.78
N GLY A 15 -34.17 13.39 9.66
CA GLY A 15 -33.64 14.72 9.33
C GLY A 15 -32.41 15.18 10.13
N ARG A 16 -31.87 14.32 11.02
CA ARG A 16 -30.68 14.60 11.83
C ARG A 16 -29.43 13.92 11.27
N GLU A 17 -28.91 14.45 10.17
CA GLU A 17 -27.69 13.94 9.54
C GLU A 17 -26.46 14.04 10.45
N ASP A 18 -26.43 15.04 11.34
CA ASP A 18 -25.40 15.21 12.37
C ASP A 18 -25.33 13.98 13.29
N VAL A 19 -26.49 13.42 13.67
CA VAL A 19 -26.58 12.23 14.53
C VAL A 19 -26.18 10.96 13.78
N GLN A 20 -26.54 10.85 12.50
CA GLN A 20 -26.08 9.76 11.63
C GLN A 20 -24.55 9.76 11.50
N ARG A 21 -23.96 10.93 11.21
CA ARG A 21 -22.50 11.11 11.14
C ARG A 21 -21.83 10.84 12.48
N LEU A 22 -22.43 11.27 13.59
CA LEU A 22 -21.94 10.99 14.94
C LEU A 22 -21.85 9.49 15.20
N ALA A 23 -22.90 8.74 14.88
CA ALA A 23 -22.94 7.30 15.07
C ALA A 23 -21.83 6.61 14.27
N LEU A 24 -21.68 6.94 12.99
CA LEU A 24 -20.63 6.39 12.13
C LEU A 24 -19.23 6.74 12.62
N SER A 25 -18.98 8.02 12.91
CA SER A 25 -17.72 8.52 13.47
C SER A 25 -17.36 7.81 14.79
N SER A 26 -18.34 7.64 15.68
CA SER A 26 -18.14 7.01 16.99
C SER A 26 -17.79 5.52 16.88
N PHE A 27 -18.23 4.81 15.84
CA PHE A 27 -17.82 3.43 15.62
C PHE A 27 -16.48 3.36 14.87
N ILE A 28 -16.38 4.01 13.71
CA ILE A 28 -15.23 3.85 12.81
C ILE A 28 -13.99 4.55 13.36
N VAL A 29 -14.12 5.81 13.77
CA VAL A 29 -12.96 6.61 14.17
C VAL A 29 -12.61 6.36 15.64
N MET A 30 -13.58 6.47 16.54
CA MET A 30 -13.36 6.33 17.99
C MET A 30 -13.08 4.88 18.43
N ARG A 31 -13.90 3.92 18.00
CA ARG A 31 -13.81 2.55 18.52
C ARG A 31 -12.86 1.66 17.71
N PHE A 32 -12.78 1.87 16.40
CA PHE A 32 -11.94 1.06 15.53
C PHE A 32 -10.57 1.71 15.29
N PHE A 33 -10.50 2.82 14.55
CA PHE A 33 -9.21 3.39 14.16
C PHE A 33 -8.38 3.91 15.34
N ALA A 34 -8.98 4.62 16.29
CA ALA A 34 -8.23 5.08 17.47
C ALA A 34 -7.65 3.90 18.27
N ALA A 35 -8.42 2.82 18.44
CA ALA A 35 -7.93 1.63 19.13
C ALA A 35 -6.77 0.96 18.37
N ALA A 36 -6.89 0.83 17.05
CA ALA A 36 -5.86 0.26 16.18
C ALA A 36 -4.58 1.10 16.13
N ILE A 37 -4.70 2.42 16.05
CA ILE A 37 -3.57 3.36 16.06
C ILE A 37 -2.84 3.30 17.39
N MET A 38 -3.57 3.28 18.51
CA MET A 38 -2.96 3.23 19.84
C MET A 38 -2.35 1.86 20.17
N ASN A 39 -2.87 0.77 19.59
CA ASN A 39 -2.44 -0.60 19.88
C ASN A 39 -2.12 -1.39 18.60
N PRO A 40 -1.13 -0.97 17.79
CA PRO A 40 -0.89 -1.57 16.47
C PRO A 40 -0.54 -3.05 16.54
N LYS A 41 0.09 -3.50 17.64
CA LYS A 41 0.40 -4.93 17.84
C LYS A 41 -0.84 -5.79 18.02
N LEU A 42 -1.83 -5.34 18.79
CA LEU A 42 -3.06 -6.10 19.05
C LEU A 42 -3.92 -6.24 17.79
N PHE A 43 -3.79 -5.29 16.87
CA PHE A 43 -4.47 -5.29 15.57
C PHE A 43 -3.63 -5.90 14.45
N GLY A 44 -2.47 -6.52 14.76
CA GLY A 44 -1.60 -7.17 13.77
C GLY A 44 -0.87 -6.20 12.82
N LEU A 45 -0.91 -4.89 13.05
CA LEU A 45 -0.28 -3.87 12.20
C LEU A 45 1.24 -3.80 12.37
N LYS A 46 1.74 -4.21 13.55
CA LYS A 46 3.17 -4.26 13.88
C LYS A 46 3.47 -5.48 14.74
N ARG A 47 4.61 -6.14 14.53
CA ARG A 47 5.05 -7.31 15.32
C ARG A 47 5.40 -6.93 16.76
N GLU A 48 6.09 -5.80 16.93
CA GLU A 48 6.60 -5.32 18.22
C GLU A 48 5.74 -4.20 18.81
N GLN A 49 5.77 -4.06 20.14
CA GLN A 49 5.16 -2.90 20.78
C GLN A 49 5.95 -1.63 20.40
N PRO A 50 5.27 -0.51 20.14
CA PRO A 50 5.95 0.77 19.96
C PRO A 50 6.74 1.16 21.21
N ASP A 51 7.93 1.72 21.03
CA ASP A 51 8.63 2.40 22.13
C ASP A 51 7.83 3.63 22.61
N SER A 52 8.26 4.25 23.72
CA SER A 52 7.56 5.36 24.34
C SER A 52 7.41 6.59 23.43
N THR A 53 8.37 6.84 22.54
CA THR A 53 8.36 7.98 21.61
C THR A 53 7.36 7.74 20.50
N VAL A 54 7.38 6.55 19.90
CA VAL A 54 6.44 6.16 18.86
C VAL A 54 5.02 6.05 19.42
N ALA A 55 4.85 5.45 20.60
CA ALA A 55 3.56 5.35 21.29
C ALA A 55 2.95 6.75 21.52
N ARG A 56 3.75 7.71 21.99
CA ARG A 56 3.31 9.10 22.16
C ARG A 56 2.88 9.72 20.83
N THR A 57 3.63 9.50 19.77
CA THR A 57 3.29 9.98 18.42
C THR A 57 1.96 9.41 17.92
N LEU A 58 1.75 8.10 18.09
CA LEU A 58 0.50 7.43 17.71
C LEU A 58 -0.71 7.98 18.49
N VAL A 59 -0.55 8.29 19.78
CA VAL A 59 -1.59 8.96 20.57
C VAL A 59 -1.93 10.33 19.98
N LEU A 60 -0.93 11.12 19.58
CA LEU A 60 -1.16 12.42 18.95
C LEU A 60 -1.89 12.30 17.61
N VAL A 61 -1.50 11.33 16.78
CA VAL A 61 -2.18 11.04 15.51
C VAL A 61 -3.64 10.64 15.75
N SER A 62 -3.89 9.75 16.72
CA SER A 62 -5.24 9.36 17.11
C SER A 62 -6.09 10.56 17.56
N LYS A 63 -5.49 11.48 18.33
CA LYS A 63 -6.18 12.71 18.75
C LYS A 63 -6.52 13.64 17.58
N ILE A 64 -5.63 13.76 16.60
CA ILE A 64 -5.87 14.56 15.38
C ILE A 64 -7.03 13.98 14.60
N LEU A 65 -7.00 12.66 14.35
CA LEU A 65 -8.06 11.96 13.64
C LEU A 65 -9.41 12.10 14.35
N GLN A 66 -9.40 11.99 15.68
CA GLN A 66 -10.61 12.15 16.48
C GLN A 66 -11.18 13.57 16.37
N ARG A 67 -10.30 14.58 16.43
CA ARG A 67 -10.72 15.98 16.33
C ARG A 67 -11.30 16.29 14.95
N LEU A 68 -10.67 15.80 13.88
CA LEU A 68 -11.17 15.94 12.52
C LEU A 68 -12.57 15.32 12.36
N SER A 69 -12.77 14.13 12.92
CA SER A 69 -14.07 13.47 12.87
C SER A 69 -15.15 14.25 13.61
N ASN A 70 -14.83 14.81 14.78
CA ASN A 70 -15.75 15.65 15.53
C ASN A 70 -16.16 16.93 14.76
N CYS A 71 -15.27 17.52 13.96
CA CYS A 71 -15.56 18.70 13.13
C CYS A 71 -16.59 18.42 12.02
N VAL A 72 -16.75 17.15 11.61
CA VAL A 72 -17.76 16.74 10.61
C VAL A 72 -19.14 16.54 11.26
N VAL A 73 -19.16 16.22 12.54
CA VAL A 73 -20.38 15.87 13.29
C VAL A 73 -21.05 17.12 13.87
N SER A 74 -20.29 17.88 14.65
CA SER A 74 -20.74 19.15 15.22
C SER A 74 -20.08 20.24 14.40
N GLY A 75 -20.84 20.97 13.57
CA GLY A 75 -20.34 22.11 12.78
C GLY A 75 -19.75 23.27 13.60
N HIS A 76 -19.51 23.09 14.89
CA HIS A 76 -18.89 24.02 15.81
C HIS A 76 -17.56 23.47 16.32
N ALA A 77 -16.60 24.37 16.52
CA ALA A 77 -15.34 24.02 17.17
C ALA A 77 -15.61 23.56 18.62
N LEU A 78 -15.29 22.30 18.92
CA LEU A 78 -15.31 21.81 20.30
C LEU A 78 -14.27 22.56 21.15
N ASN A 79 -14.56 22.74 22.43
CA ASN A 79 -13.68 23.42 23.38
C ASN A 79 -12.25 22.88 23.33
N VAL A 80 -11.28 23.80 23.24
CA VAL A 80 -9.85 23.47 23.22
C VAL A 80 -9.40 23.06 24.63
N LYS A 81 -9.49 21.76 24.91
CA LYS A 81 -9.01 21.17 26.17
C LYS A 81 -7.49 21.21 26.31
N GLU A 82 -6.77 21.24 25.19
CA GLU A 82 -5.31 21.19 25.13
C GLU A 82 -4.78 22.35 24.24
N PRO A 83 -4.56 23.55 24.81
CA PRO A 83 -4.17 24.74 24.04
C PRO A 83 -2.88 24.58 23.23
N TRP A 84 -1.92 23.82 23.77
CA TRP A 84 -0.65 23.51 23.10
C TRP A 84 -0.82 22.67 21.82
N LEU A 85 -1.95 21.97 21.66
CA LEU A 85 -2.27 21.23 20.42
C LEU A 85 -2.95 22.10 19.36
N ALA A 86 -3.42 23.31 19.71
CA ALA A 86 -4.23 24.12 18.81
C ALA A 86 -3.57 24.39 17.43
N PRO A 87 -2.28 24.75 17.33
CA PRO A 87 -1.67 25.03 16.03
C PRO A 87 -1.60 23.81 15.11
N VAL A 88 -1.25 22.65 15.68
CA VAL A 88 -1.18 21.38 14.94
C VAL A 88 -2.58 20.96 14.51
N MET A 89 -3.56 21.07 15.40
CA MET A 89 -4.94 20.69 15.11
C MET A 89 -5.55 21.55 14.01
N GLN A 90 -5.32 22.87 14.03
CA GLN A 90 -5.81 23.77 12.97
C GLN A 90 -5.29 23.40 11.59
N ARG A 91 -4.05 22.89 11.49
CA ARG A 91 -3.46 22.44 10.22
C ARG A 91 -4.18 21.22 9.62
N PHE A 92 -4.75 20.36 10.45
CA PHE A 92 -5.37 19.10 10.02
C PHE A 92 -6.90 19.09 10.14
N THR A 93 -7.50 20.20 10.57
CA THR A 93 -8.95 20.40 10.61
C THR A 93 -9.38 21.53 9.68
N ASP A 94 -8.65 21.73 8.58
CA ASP A 94 -9.08 22.66 7.53
C ASP A 94 -10.28 22.11 6.74
N GLU A 95 -10.85 22.95 5.88
CA GLU A 95 -12.04 22.60 5.10
C GLU A 95 -11.78 21.41 4.16
N THR A 96 -10.57 21.29 3.62
CA THR A 96 -10.18 20.20 2.73
C THR A 96 -10.25 18.85 3.44
N HIS A 97 -9.62 18.76 4.62
CA HIS A 97 -9.62 17.54 5.43
C HIS A 97 -11.02 17.24 5.97
N ARG A 98 -11.79 18.27 6.35
CA ARG A 98 -13.17 18.12 6.81
C ARG A 98 -14.05 17.51 5.72
N LEU A 99 -13.97 18.03 4.49
CA LEU A 99 -14.71 17.48 3.35
C LEU A 99 -14.25 16.05 2.99
N ALA A 100 -12.96 15.75 3.10
CA ALA A 100 -12.45 14.40 2.88
C ALA A 100 -13.01 13.41 3.91
N MET A 101 -13.05 13.78 5.20
CA MET A 101 -13.63 12.96 6.26
C MET A 101 -15.15 12.78 6.08
N LEU A 102 -15.86 13.83 5.67
CA LEU A 102 -17.30 13.75 5.37
C LEU A 102 -17.57 12.77 4.21
N LYS A 103 -16.84 12.92 3.10
CA LYS A 103 -16.92 12.00 1.95
C LYS A 103 -16.60 10.56 2.34
N PHE A 104 -15.59 10.36 3.19
CA PHE A 104 -15.24 9.04 3.69
C PHE A 104 -16.39 8.41 4.49
N LEU A 105 -16.94 9.14 5.46
CA LEU A 105 -18.06 8.66 6.28
C LEU A 105 -19.31 8.39 5.45
N ASP A 106 -19.57 9.19 4.41
CA ASP A 106 -20.68 8.96 3.49
C ASP A 106 -20.50 7.68 2.68
N ARG A 107 -19.34 7.52 2.02
CA ARG A 107 -19.05 6.34 1.19
C ARG A 107 -19.06 5.04 1.96
N VAL A 108 -18.49 5.00 3.17
CA VAL A 108 -18.44 3.76 3.97
C VAL A 108 -19.82 3.28 4.40
N SER A 109 -20.81 4.18 4.39
CA SER A 109 -22.20 3.88 4.72
C SER A 109 -23.15 3.90 3.52
N MET A 110 -22.63 3.92 2.29
CA MET A 110 -23.41 3.70 1.07
C MET A 110 -23.53 2.21 0.77
N THR A 111 -24.63 1.81 0.14
CA THR A 111 -24.81 0.43 -0.35
C THR A 111 -24.13 0.29 -1.72
N GLU A 112 -23.73 -0.92 -2.13
CA GLU A 112 -23.11 -1.16 -3.44
C GLU A 112 -23.96 -0.65 -4.63
N ALA A 113 -25.30 -0.68 -4.48
CA ALA A 113 -26.23 -0.10 -5.44
C ALA A 113 -26.08 1.44 -5.56
N ASP A 114 -25.85 2.15 -4.46
CA ASP A 114 -25.74 3.62 -4.43
C ASP A 114 -24.44 4.13 -5.05
N LEU A 115 -23.35 3.36 -4.90
CA LEU A 115 -22.05 3.65 -5.52
C LEU A 115 -22.11 3.55 -7.06
N SER A 116 -22.97 2.67 -7.59
CA SER A 116 -23.15 2.48 -9.04
C SER A 116 -24.03 3.57 -9.69
N ILE A 117 -24.92 4.21 -8.91
CA ILE A 117 -25.89 5.20 -9.40
C ILE A 117 -25.32 6.62 -9.31
N SER A 118 -24.48 6.90 -8.32
CA SER A 118 -24.02 8.28 -8.06
C SER A 118 -23.13 8.85 -9.16
N GLY A 119 -22.36 8.06 -9.90
CA GLY A 119 -21.43 8.56 -10.94
C GLY A 119 -20.44 9.65 -10.48
N GLU A 120 -20.45 10.04 -9.21
CA GLU A 120 -19.84 11.23 -8.69
C GLU A 120 -18.83 10.88 -7.60
N SER A 121 -17.61 11.33 -7.87
CA SER A 121 -16.46 11.30 -6.99
C SER A 121 -15.96 9.90 -6.70
N LEU A 122 -15.19 9.37 -7.65
CA LEU A 122 -14.11 8.45 -7.34
C LEU A 122 -13.11 9.17 -6.42
N SER A 123 -12.51 8.49 -5.43
CA SER A 123 -11.37 9.05 -4.70
C SER A 123 -10.34 9.55 -5.70
N VAL A 124 -9.93 10.81 -5.60
CA VAL A 124 -8.69 11.22 -6.28
C VAL A 124 -7.57 10.50 -5.55
N LEU A 125 -7.00 9.49 -6.18
CA LEU A 125 -5.84 8.76 -5.66
C LEU A 125 -4.58 9.60 -5.82
N ARG A 126 -4.51 10.31 -6.96
CA ARG A 126 -3.42 11.25 -7.25
C ARG A 126 -3.83 12.27 -8.29
N ASP A 127 -3.26 13.46 -8.23
CA ASP A 127 -3.41 14.50 -9.24
C ASP A 127 -2.09 15.21 -9.55
N GLY A 128 -1.97 15.76 -10.76
CA GLY A 128 -0.73 16.38 -11.21
C GLY A 128 -0.84 17.14 -12.53
N PHE A 129 0.15 17.97 -12.83
CA PHE A 129 0.23 18.70 -14.08
C PHE A 129 1.20 18.06 -15.07
N PHE A 130 0.73 17.85 -16.29
CA PHE A 130 1.49 17.22 -17.37
C PHE A 130 1.42 18.05 -18.65
N ILE A 131 2.33 17.77 -19.59
CA ILE A 131 2.24 18.28 -20.95
C ILE A 131 1.78 17.13 -21.85
N GLU A 132 0.58 17.25 -22.43
CA GLU A 132 0.07 16.34 -23.44
C GLU A 132 0.90 16.49 -24.72
N ARG A 133 1.48 15.37 -25.19
CA ARG A 133 2.18 15.27 -26.47
C ARG A 133 1.26 14.55 -27.46
N LYS A 134 1.06 15.16 -28.63
CA LYS A 134 0.35 14.48 -29.73
C LYS A 134 1.23 13.41 -30.34
N VAL A 135 0.64 12.23 -30.58
CA VAL A 135 1.24 11.16 -31.39
C VAL A 135 1.48 11.72 -32.80
N ARG A 136 2.68 11.48 -33.36
CA ARG A 136 3.10 12.01 -34.66
C ARG A 136 2.21 11.45 -35.79
N GLU A 137 1.26 12.23 -36.29
CA GLU A 137 0.77 12.03 -37.65
C GLU A 137 1.91 12.40 -38.62
N LYS A 138 2.31 11.47 -39.50
CA LYS A 138 3.46 11.57 -40.44
C LYS A 138 3.45 12.78 -41.39
N ARG A 139 2.52 13.73 -41.28
CA ARG A 139 2.38 14.90 -42.15
C ARG A 139 2.29 16.18 -41.33
N ARG A 140 3.44 16.79 -41.01
CA ARG A 140 3.72 18.25 -40.95
C ARG A 140 4.86 18.57 -39.98
N ILE A 141 6.05 18.74 -40.53
CA ILE A 141 7.33 19.00 -39.84
C ILE A 141 7.45 20.46 -39.31
N LEU A 142 6.47 21.33 -39.59
CA LEU A 142 6.53 22.79 -39.33
C LEU A 142 5.77 23.30 -38.09
N LYS A 143 5.36 22.45 -37.13
CA LYS A 143 4.60 22.89 -35.93
C LYS A 143 5.25 22.55 -34.58
N ASN A 144 6.56 22.39 -34.53
CA ASN A 144 7.28 21.85 -33.36
C ASN A 144 7.24 22.73 -32.09
N LEU A 145 6.76 23.98 -32.15
CA LEU A 145 6.64 24.88 -30.97
C LEU A 145 5.21 25.12 -30.46
N ILE A 146 4.15 24.62 -31.12
CA ILE A 146 2.77 25.12 -30.87
C ILE A 146 1.84 24.10 -30.18
N ASN A 147 2.25 22.84 -29.98
CA ASN A 147 1.34 21.79 -29.53
C ASN A 147 1.63 21.20 -28.14
N GLN A 148 2.28 21.94 -27.24
CA GLN A 148 2.37 21.54 -25.83
C GLN A 148 1.11 22.01 -25.09
N ARG A 149 0.22 21.08 -24.74
CA ARG A 149 -0.99 21.40 -23.99
C ARG A 149 -0.81 20.97 -22.55
N ARG A 150 -0.72 21.94 -21.65
CA ARG A 150 -0.74 21.65 -20.21
C ARG A 150 -2.09 21.04 -19.83
N ARG A 151 -2.03 19.94 -19.08
CA ARG A 151 -3.18 19.20 -18.57
C ARG A 151 -3.07 19.02 -17.08
N TYR A 152 -4.18 19.20 -16.40
CA TYR A 152 -4.37 18.68 -15.06
C TYR A 152 -4.89 17.25 -15.21
N VAL A 153 -4.16 16.30 -14.67
CA VAL A 153 -4.44 14.86 -14.78
C VAL A 153 -4.80 14.36 -13.39
N VAL A 154 -5.85 13.56 -13.33
CA VAL A 154 -6.39 12.99 -12.10
C VAL A 154 -6.48 11.48 -12.28
N LEU A 155 -5.81 10.75 -11.40
CA LEU A 155 -5.96 9.32 -11.26
C LEU A 155 -6.97 9.05 -10.16
N THR A 156 -7.94 8.21 -10.48
CA THR A 156 -8.98 7.78 -9.57
C THR A 156 -8.95 6.26 -9.39
N GLU A 157 -9.89 5.71 -8.64
CA GLU A 157 -9.97 4.27 -8.44
C GLU A 157 -10.25 3.48 -9.72
N THR A 158 -11.05 4.02 -10.65
CA THR A 158 -11.50 3.29 -11.85
C THR A 158 -11.01 3.91 -13.15
N GLU A 159 -10.61 5.19 -13.15
CA GLU A 159 -10.22 5.90 -14.37
C GLU A 159 -9.06 6.88 -14.17
N ILE A 160 -8.41 7.21 -15.29
CA ILE A 160 -7.53 8.37 -15.40
C ILE A 160 -8.17 9.40 -16.33
N CYS A 161 -8.30 10.64 -15.87
CA CYS A 161 -8.89 11.72 -16.65
C CYS A 161 -7.98 12.95 -16.70
N TRP A 162 -8.17 13.78 -17.73
CA TRP A 162 -7.38 14.99 -17.92
C TRP A 162 -8.21 16.17 -18.39
N GLN A 163 -7.89 17.37 -17.91
CA GLN A 163 -8.61 18.61 -18.19
C GLN A 163 -7.66 19.81 -18.36
N LYS A 164 -8.18 20.98 -18.75
CA LYS A 164 -7.33 22.17 -18.94
C LYS A 164 -6.99 22.82 -17.61
N SER A 165 -7.98 22.93 -16.71
CA SER A 165 -7.87 23.57 -15.41
C SER A 165 -8.52 22.71 -14.34
N LYS A 166 -8.05 22.78 -13.09
CA LYS A 166 -8.63 22.08 -11.94
C LYS A 166 -10.10 22.41 -11.69
N ALA A 167 -10.58 23.56 -12.16
CA ALA A 167 -11.96 24.02 -12.00
C ALA A 167 -12.92 23.54 -13.11
N ASP A 168 -12.41 22.86 -14.16
CA ASP A 168 -13.27 22.35 -15.23
C ASP A 168 -14.17 21.21 -14.70
N THR A 169 -15.47 21.28 -14.97
CA THR A 169 -16.45 20.24 -14.60
C THR A 169 -16.42 19.03 -15.52
N GLU A 170 -16.06 19.20 -16.79
CA GLU A 170 -15.96 18.11 -17.76
C GLU A 170 -14.50 17.85 -18.18
N PRO A 171 -14.01 16.60 -18.07
CA PRO A 171 -12.68 16.26 -18.52
C PRO A 171 -12.57 16.31 -20.05
N LYS A 172 -11.39 16.70 -20.55
CA LYS A 172 -11.05 16.67 -21.98
C LYS A 172 -10.93 15.26 -22.52
N GLY A 173 -10.61 14.30 -21.66
CA GLY A 173 -10.62 12.89 -21.97
C GLY A 173 -10.49 12.08 -20.69
N ARG A 174 -10.90 10.82 -20.79
CA ARG A 174 -10.85 9.82 -19.72
C ARG A 174 -10.52 8.48 -20.34
N ILE A 175 -9.81 7.65 -19.57
CA ILE A 175 -9.55 6.26 -19.89
C ILE A 175 -9.90 5.45 -18.64
N LEU A 176 -10.78 4.47 -18.80
CA LEU A 176 -11.06 3.50 -17.75
C LEU A 176 -9.83 2.60 -17.57
N LEU A 177 -9.38 2.40 -16.33
CA LEU A 177 -8.17 1.65 -16.03
C LEU A 177 -8.27 0.18 -16.46
N GLN A 178 -9.48 -0.38 -16.47
CA GLN A 178 -9.76 -1.73 -16.96
C GLN A 178 -9.49 -1.91 -18.47
N GLU A 179 -9.56 -0.83 -19.26
CA GLU A 179 -9.36 -0.85 -20.71
C GLU A 179 -7.92 -0.56 -21.13
N VAL A 180 -7.06 -0.22 -20.16
CA VAL A 180 -5.66 0.10 -20.43
C VAL A 180 -4.92 -1.17 -20.78
N ASN A 181 -4.24 -1.17 -21.92
CA ASN A 181 -3.43 -2.29 -22.39
C ASN A 181 -1.93 -2.02 -22.19
N HIS A 182 -1.49 -0.78 -22.43
CA HIS A 182 -0.09 -0.40 -22.36
C HIS A 182 0.12 0.83 -21.46
N ILE A 183 1.09 0.74 -20.55
CA ILE A 183 1.57 1.85 -19.69
C ILE A 183 3.09 1.73 -19.60
N GLU A 184 3.81 2.61 -20.29
CA GLU A 184 5.28 2.52 -20.38
C GLU A 184 5.95 3.86 -20.70
N PRO A 185 7.22 4.05 -20.34
CA PRO A 185 8.00 5.22 -20.75
C PRO A 185 8.23 5.21 -22.27
N VAL A 186 8.35 6.40 -22.86
CA VAL A 186 8.64 6.59 -24.29
C VAL A 186 10.15 6.82 -24.46
N GLU A 187 10.85 5.88 -25.08
CA GLU A 187 12.32 5.88 -25.20
C GLU A 187 12.89 7.16 -25.87
N ASP A 188 12.22 7.63 -26.93
CA ASP A 188 12.67 8.80 -27.70
C ASP A 188 12.31 10.16 -27.06
N ALA A 189 11.73 10.17 -25.84
CA ALA A 189 11.21 11.39 -25.25
C ALA A 189 11.45 11.50 -23.73
N LYS A 190 12.10 12.60 -23.34
CA LYS A 190 12.47 12.86 -21.94
C LYS A 190 11.26 13.01 -21.02
N ASN A 191 11.18 12.15 -20.00
CA ASN A 191 10.14 12.12 -18.97
C ASN A 191 8.72 11.96 -19.56
N VAL A 192 8.58 11.26 -20.69
CA VAL A 192 7.29 11.02 -21.33
C VAL A 192 6.90 9.56 -21.13
N PHE A 193 5.65 9.34 -20.79
CA PHE A 193 5.05 8.02 -20.72
C PHE A 193 3.76 7.97 -21.53
N ARG A 194 3.44 6.78 -22.01
CA ARG A 194 2.27 6.50 -22.84
C ARG A 194 1.27 5.66 -22.06
N ILE A 195 -0.01 6.01 -22.22
CA ILE A 195 -1.15 5.19 -21.78
C ILE A 195 -1.99 4.90 -23.02
N ALA A 196 -2.24 3.63 -23.32
CA ALA A 196 -3.01 3.23 -24.49
C ALA A 196 -4.06 2.17 -24.18
N THR A 197 -5.24 2.35 -24.75
CA THR A 197 -6.32 1.36 -24.92
C THR A 197 -6.42 0.98 -26.40
N PRO A 198 -7.26 0.01 -26.80
CA PRO A 198 -7.49 -0.30 -28.22
C PRO A 198 -8.04 0.89 -29.03
N THR A 199 -8.69 1.86 -28.37
CA THR A 199 -9.43 2.95 -29.01
C THR A 199 -8.85 4.33 -28.74
N CYS A 200 -7.95 4.47 -27.75
CA CYS A 200 -7.42 5.75 -27.30
C CYS A 200 -5.95 5.63 -26.90
N GLU A 201 -5.11 6.59 -27.30
CA GLU A 201 -3.73 6.73 -26.84
C GLU A 201 -3.49 8.16 -26.35
N ILE A 202 -2.79 8.30 -25.22
CA ILE A 202 -2.28 9.57 -24.73
C ILE A 202 -0.81 9.45 -24.31
N GLN A 203 -0.03 10.49 -24.61
CA GLN A 203 1.34 10.64 -24.14
C GLN A 203 1.45 11.87 -23.23
N LEU A 204 1.95 11.66 -22.02
CA LEU A 204 2.06 12.68 -20.98
C LEU A 204 3.52 12.89 -20.61
N GLN A 205 3.97 14.13 -20.68
CA GLN A 205 5.29 14.52 -20.19
C GLN A 205 5.19 14.99 -18.74
N ALA A 206 5.89 14.29 -17.86
CA ALA A 206 6.03 14.60 -16.44
C ALA A 206 7.09 15.70 -16.22
N PRO A 207 7.03 16.43 -15.08
CA PRO A 207 8.01 17.47 -14.77
C PRO A 207 9.43 16.91 -14.57
N ASN A 208 9.56 15.70 -14.05
CA ASN A 208 10.82 15.01 -13.85
C ASN A 208 10.64 13.48 -14.00
N MET A 209 11.75 12.74 -14.00
CA MET A 209 11.76 11.28 -14.17
C MET A 209 11.13 10.55 -12.97
N ILE A 210 11.25 11.11 -11.77
CA ILE A 210 10.70 10.54 -10.54
C ILE A 210 9.17 10.51 -10.63
N GLU A 211 8.57 11.67 -10.90
CA GLU A 211 7.12 11.80 -11.11
C GLU A 211 6.64 10.88 -12.24
N MET A 212 7.36 10.79 -13.36
CA MET A 212 7.00 9.85 -14.43
C MET A 212 6.90 8.40 -13.91
N ASN A 213 7.94 7.92 -13.24
CA ASN A 213 8.01 6.54 -12.78
C ASN A 213 6.96 6.25 -11.70
N GLU A 214 6.79 7.14 -10.73
CA GLU A 214 5.79 6.97 -9.68
C GLU A 214 4.35 6.93 -10.25
N TRP A 215 4.05 7.77 -11.25
CA TRP A 215 2.75 7.74 -11.92
C TRP A 215 2.54 6.44 -12.69
N ILE A 216 3.54 5.95 -13.42
CA ILE A 216 3.46 4.64 -14.10
C ILE A 216 3.15 3.53 -13.10
N VAL A 217 3.90 3.45 -12.00
CA VAL A 217 3.74 2.41 -10.97
C VAL A 217 2.34 2.47 -10.36
N GLN A 218 1.84 3.66 -10.02
CA GLN A 218 0.52 3.78 -9.42
C GLN A 218 -0.61 3.44 -10.39
N ILE A 219 -0.53 3.85 -11.66
CA ILE A 219 -1.53 3.49 -12.66
C ILE A 219 -1.52 1.97 -12.89
N GLN A 220 -0.34 1.35 -12.96
CA GLN A 220 -0.21 -0.11 -13.10
C GLN A 220 -0.78 -0.86 -11.89
N LYS A 221 -0.47 -0.41 -10.66
CA LYS A 221 -1.01 -0.98 -9.42
C LYS A 221 -2.54 -0.89 -9.39
N GLN A 222 -3.10 0.27 -9.75
CA GLN A 222 -4.54 0.48 -9.74
C GLN A 222 -5.26 -0.30 -10.85
N ARG A 223 -4.66 -0.39 -12.05
CA ARG A 223 -5.15 -1.27 -13.13
C ARG A 223 -5.20 -2.73 -12.67
N LYS A 224 -4.13 -3.23 -12.05
CA LYS A 224 -4.09 -4.60 -11.51
C LYS A 224 -5.20 -4.81 -10.49
N ARG A 225 -5.42 -3.85 -9.59
CA ARG A 225 -6.54 -3.90 -8.62
C ARG A 225 -7.90 -3.98 -9.32
N GLN A 226 -8.16 -3.17 -10.34
CA GLN A 226 -9.42 -3.22 -11.09
C GLN A 226 -9.61 -4.55 -11.83
N LEU A 227 -8.56 -5.11 -12.43
CA LEU A 227 -8.61 -6.44 -13.04
C LEU A 227 -8.90 -7.54 -12.01
N MET A 228 -8.28 -7.46 -10.82
CA MET A 228 -8.56 -8.39 -9.72
C MET A 228 -10.00 -8.28 -9.23
N ILE A 229 -10.56 -7.07 -9.11
CA ILE A 229 -11.97 -6.85 -8.76
C ILE A 229 -12.90 -7.46 -9.83
N ALA A 230 -12.60 -7.24 -11.11
CA ALA A 230 -13.40 -7.78 -12.22
C ALA A 230 -13.39 -9.31 -12.29
N LEU A 231 -12.31 -9.96 -11.85
CA LEU A 231 -12.19 -11.42 -11.76
C LEU A 231 -12.85 -12.01 -10.51
N ARG A 232 -13.22 -11.18 -9.52
CA ARG A 232 -13.81 -11.58 -8.23
C ARG A 232 -15.34 -11.53 -8.28
N THR A 233 -15.96 -12.42 -9.02
CA THR A 233 -17.35 -12.78 -8.74
C THR A 233 -17.39 -13.75 -7.55
N THR A 234 -18.19 -13.39 -6.54
CA THR A 234 -18.79 -14.20 -5.45
C THR A 234 -17.89 -14.79 -4.34
N GLU A 235 -17.29 -13.98 -3.45
CA GLU A 235 -17.04 -14.34 -2.03
C GLU A 235 -16.50 -13.11 -1.25
N PRO A 236 -17.20 -12.58 -0.21
CA PRO A 236 -16.78 -11.40 0.56
C PRO A 236 -15.58 -11.61 1.50
N SER A 237 -15.10 -12.85 1.64
CA SER A 237 -14.09 -13.26 2.61
C SER A 237 -12.65 -12.90 2.20
N GLU A 238 -12.41 -12.55 0.92
CA GLU A 238 -11.09 -12.14 0.38
C GLU A 238 -10.87 -10.61 0.33
N LEU A 239 -11.60 -9.85 1.16
CA LEU A 239 -11.52 -8.39 1.21
C LEU A 239 -10.22 -7.84 1.84
N PHE A 240 -9.33 -8.71 2.33
CA PHE A 240 -8.05 -8.29 2.89
C PHE A 240 -7.00 -8.22 1.78
N GLU A 241 -6.54 -7.00 1.47
CA GLU A 241 -5.32 -6.77 0.69
C GLU A 241 -4.13 -7.34 1.49
N ILE A 242 -3.79 -8.60 1.25
CA ILE A 242 -2.53 -9.17 1.72
C ILE A 242 -1.43 -8.52 0.87
N ASP A 243 -0.59 -7.71 1.51
CA ASP A 243 0.61 -7.17 0.89
C ASP A 243 1.59 -8.33 0.68
N THR A 244 1.48 -8.97 -0.49
CA THR A 244 2.23 -10.19 -0.81
C THR A 244 3.74 -10.00 -0.71
N GLU A 245 4.23 -8.79 -1.00
CA GLU A 245 5.65 -8.47 -0.88
C GLU A 245 6.09 -8.45 0.58
N ARG A 246 5.30 -7.78 1.43
CA ARG A 246 5.51 -7.74 2.87
C ARG A 246 5.40 -9.11 3.53
N GLU A 247 4.44 -9.94 3.10
CA GLU A 247 4.29 -11.30 3.63
C GLU A 247 5.42 -12.22 3.18
N LEU A 248 5.89 -12.11 1.93
CA LEU A 248 7.05 -12.86 1.47
C LEU A 248 8.32 -12.46 2.23
N GLU A 249 8.51 -11.17 2.47
CA GLU A 249 9.60 -10.67 3.30
C GLU A 249 9.49 -11.19 4.75
N ALA A 250 8.27 -11.17 5.30
CA ALA A 250 7.96 -11.68 6.62
C ALA A 250 8.33 -13.17 6.77
N ILE A 251 7.99 -13.99 5.77
CA ILE A 251 8.32 -15.42 5.72
C ILE A 251 9.82 -15.62 5.61
N HIS A 252 10.48 -14.93 4.66
CA HIS A 252 11.93 -15.05 4.47
C HIS A 252 12.71 -14.69 5.73
N MET A 253 12.35 -13.58 6.39
CA MET A 253 13.00 -13.16 7.63
C MET A 253 12.84 -14.18 8.76
N THR A 254 11.64 -14.74 8.93
CA THR A 254 11.38 -15.76 9.95
C THR A 254 12.16 -17.04 9.65
N LEU A 255 12.23 -17.47 8.39
CA LEU A 255 13.03 -18.63 8.00
C LEU A 255 14.53 -18.41 8.20
N TYR A 256 15.03 -17.21 7.88
CA TYR A 256 16.44 -16.87 8.06
C TYR A 256 16.83 -16.77 9.53
N GLU A 257 16.00 -16.14 10.37
CA GLU A 257 16.20 -16.06 11.82
C GLU A 257 16.30 -17.44 12.48
N HIS A 258 15.51 -18.41 11.98
CA HIS A 258 15.51 -19.78 12.48
C HIS A 258 16.37 -20.77 11.66
N ALA A 259 17.15 -20.30 10.69
CA ALA A 259 17.92 -21.17 9.79
C ALA A 259 18.94 -22.03 10.55
N GLU A 260 19.64 -21.48 11.54
CA GLU A 260 20.58 -22.27 12.36
C GLU A 260 19.85 -23.34 13.19
N THR A 261 18.63 -23.06 13.65
CA THR A 261 17.81 -24.08 14.34
C THR A 261 17.41 -25.20 13.38
N LEU A 262 16.93 -24.86 12.18
CA LEU A 262 16.60 -25.83 11.14
C LEU A 262 17.81 -26.69 10.75
N LYS A 263 19.01 -26.10 10.69
CA LYS A 263 20.26 -26.81 10.42
C LYS A 263 20.61 -27.80 11.54
N HIS A 264 20.46 -27.42 12.80
CA HIS A 264 20.64 -28.36 13.91
C HIS A 264 19.64 -29.50 13.86
N TRP A 265 18.37 -29.22 13.55
CA TRP A 265 17.36 -30.26 13.37
C TRP A 265 17.69 -31.19 12.20
N LYS A 266 18.16 -30.66 11.07
CA LYS A 266 18.64 -31.45 9.94
C LYS A 266 19.75 -32.42 10.35
N ASN A 267 20.76 -31.94 11.06
CA ASN A 267 21.89 -32.75 11.51
C ASN A 267 21.45 -33.78 12.57
N ALA A 268 20.45 -33.45 13.40
CA ALA A 268 19.88 -34.37 14.38
C ALA A 268 19.14 -35.54 13.74
N LEU A 269 18.49 -35.33 12.58
CA LEU A 269 17.91 -36.42 11.79
C LEU A 269 18.98 -37.37 11.23
N GLU A 270 20.22 -36.91 11.06
CA GLU A 270 21.38 -37.74 10.68
C GLU A 270 22.12 -38.34 11.90
N GLY A 271 21.63 -38.11 13.12
CA GLY A 271 22.22 -38.65 14.36
C GLY A 271 23.21 -37.74 15.08
N THR A 272 23.30 -36.46 14.72
CA THR A 272 24.14 -35.48 15.43
C THR A 272 23.43 -34.91 16.65
N GLU A 273 24.10 -34.79 17.79
CA GLU A 273 23.53 -34.13 18.96
C GLU A 273 23.31 -32.62 18.72
N ILE A 274 22.19 -32.10 19.21
CA ILE A 274 21.88 -30.66 19.14
C ILE A 274 22.72 -29.94 20.20
N PRO A 275 23.50 -28.90 19.86
CA PRO A 275 24.34 -28.19 20.82
C PRO A 275 23.56 -27.54 21.96
N GLU A 276 24.17 -27.43 23.15
CA GLU A 276 23.57 -26.81 24.33
C GLU A 276 23.16 -25.35 24.03
N GLY A 277 21.92 -24.99 24.42
CA GLY A 277 21.34 -23.66 24.21
C GLY A 277 20.48 -23.54 22.94
N HIS A 278 20.46 -24.54 22.06
CA HIS A 278 19.57 -24.58 20.91
C HIS A 278 18.26 -25.36 21.20
N PRO A 279 17.14 -24.95 20.60
CA PRO A 279 15.86 -25.61 20.83
C PRO A 279 15.86 -27.04 20.22
N PRO A 280 15.37 -28.06 20.95
CA PRO A 280 15.26 -29.42 20.43
C PRO A 280 14.14 -29.52 19.39
N LEU A 281 14.08 -30.65 18.67
CA LEU A 281 12.93 -30.96 17.82
C LEU A 281 11.65 -30.93 18.69
N PRO A 282 10.55 -30.33 18.21
CA PRO A 282 9.28 -30.35 18.93
C PRO A 282 8.78 -31.77 19.14
N ARG A 283 8.36 -32.10 20.37
CA ARG A 283 7.88 -33.46 20.72
C ARG A 283 6.74 -33.94 19.82
N ALA A 284 5.77 -33.09 19.54
CA ALA A 284 4.66 -33.41 18.65
C ALA A 284 5.13 -33.83 17.24
N LEU A 285 6.24 -33.25 16.77
CA LEU A 285 6.81 -33.58 15.46
C LEU A 285 7.63 -34.87 15.53
N GLN A 286 8.30 -35.14 16.66
CA GLN A 286 8.95 -36.44 16.91
C GLN A 286 7.93 -37.57 16.95
N GLU A 287 6.83 -37.39 17.70
CA GLU A 287 5.71 -38.33 17.78
C GLU A 287 5.13 -38.60 16.37
N GLN A 288 4.88 -37.55 15.58
CA GLN A 288 4.40 -37.71 14.19
C GLN A 288 5.37 -38.48 13.29
N LEU A 289 6.67 -38.28 13.43
CA LEU A 289 7.68 -39.01 12.65
C LEU A 289 7.76 -40.50 13.06
N GLU A 290 7.49 -40.81 14.33
CA GLU A 290 7.53 -42.17 14.87
C GLU A 290 6.22 -42.95 14.64
N GLU A 291 5.06 -42.26 14.64
CA GLU A 291 3.74 -42.85 14.44
C GLU A 291 3.38 -43.12 12.97
N CYS A 292 4.20 -42.64 12.02
CA CYS A 292 4.01 -42.93 10.60
C CYS A 292 4.22 -44.40 10.25
N GLU A 293 3.48 -44.91 9.25
CA GLU A 293 3.62 -46.29 8.75
C GLU A 293 5.05 -46.63 8.30
N ASN A 294 5.79 -45.63 7.82
CA ASN A 294 7.20 -45.75 7.45
C ASN A 294 8.05 -44.60 8.05
N PRO A 295 8.56 -44.76 9.28
CA PRO A 295 9.29 -43.71 10.00
C PRO A 295 10.57 -43.24 9.29
N GLU A 296 11.28 -44.14 8.63
CA GLU A 296 12.53 -43.81 7.93
C GLU A 296 12.27 -42.97 6.67
N GLU A 297 11.21 -43.27 5.93
CA GLU A 297 10.79 -42.46 4.79
C GLU A 297 10.27 -41.09 5.22
N ALA A 298 9.51 -41.02 6.32
CA ALA A 298 9.03 -39.76 6.90
C ALA A 298 10.19 -38.86 7.35
N LYS A 299 11.21 -39.43 8.02
CA LYS A 299 12.44 -38.70 8.39
C LYS A 299 13.18 -38.19 7.17
N MET A 300 13.32 -38.99 6.11
CA MET A 300 13.98 -38.58 4.86
C MET A 300 13.21 -37.46 4.14
N CYS A 301 11.88 -37.52 4.12
CA CYS A 301 11.05 -36.47 3.54
C CYS A 301 11.18 -35.15 4.33
N PHE A 302 11.16 -35.24 5.67
CA PHE A 302 11.35 -34.07 6.53
C PHE A 302 12.76 -33.48 6.38
N TYR A 303 13.78 -34.33 6.32
CA TYR A 303 15.15 -33.92 6.02
C TYR A 303 15.25 -33.15 4.69
N SER A 304 14.68 -33.70 3.62
CA SER A 304 14.67 -33.04 2.30
C SER A 304 13.96 -31.70 2.36
N THR A 305 12.82 -31.63 3.06
CA THR A 305 12.05 -30.40 3.23
C THR A 305 12.86 -29.33 3.96
N ILE A 306 13.52 -29.68 5.07
CA ILE A 306 14.40 -28.74 5.78
C ILE A 306 15.53 -28.26 4.86
N GLN A 307 16.14 -29.17 4.11
CA GLN A 307 17.23 -28.85 3.19
C GLN A 307 16.79 -27.87 2.11
N ASP A 308 15.62 -28.09 1.50
CA ASP A 308 15.08 -27.22 0.45
C ASP A 308 14.71 -25.84 1.00
N VAL A 309 14.12 -25.79 2.20
CA VAL A 309 13.80 -24.53 2.89
C VAL A 309 15.07 -23.74 3.22
N LEU A 310 16.11 -24.39 3.76
CA LEU A 310 17.40 -23.77 4.04
C LEU A 310 18.05 -23.25 2.75
N HIS A 311 18.05 -24.07 1.69
CA HIS A 311 18.63 -23.71 0.41
C HIS A 311 17.93 -22.48 -0.20
N GLY A 312 16.59 -22.50 -0.27
CA GLY A 312 15.80 -21.38 -0.78
C GLY A 312 16.03 -20.09 0.03
N THR A 313 16.04 -20.20 1.36
CA THR A 313 16.25 -19.05 2.27
C THR A 313 17.63 -18.42 2.05
N LEU A 314 18.69 -19.23 1.93
CA LEU A 314 20.05 -18.76 1.68
C LEU A 314 20.24 -18.19 0.27
N LEU A 315 19.56 -18.75 -0.75
CA LEU A 315 19.59 -18.20 -2.10
C LEU A 315 18.97 -16.80 -2.16
N ILE A 316 17.81 -16.62 -1.53
CA ILE A 316 17.14 -15.32 -1.43
C ILE A 316 18.05 -14.33 -0.69
N GLU A 317 18.65 -14.74 0.42
CA GLU A 317 19.56 -13.89 1.19
C GLU A 317 20.82 -13.50 0.40
N LYS A 318 21.38 -14.43 -0.37
CA LYS A 318 22.51 -14.17 -1.27
C LYS A 318 22.12 -13.16 -2.36
N ALA A 319 20.97 -13.35 -3.00
CA ALA A 319 20.47 -12.44 -4.02
C ALA A 319 20.27 -11.02 -3.45
N HIS A 320 19.68 -10.90 -2.25
CA HIS A 320 19.55 -9.61 -1.56
C HIS A 320 20.91 -8.95 -1.31
N ARG A 321 21.89 -9.71 -0.83
CA ARG A 321 23.25 -9.21 -0.57
C ARG A 321 23.94 -8.74 -1.86
N ASP A 322 23.81 -9.48 -2.94
CA ASP A 322 24.41 -9.15 -4.24
C ASP A 322 23.81 -7.85 -4.81
N VAL A 323 22.50 -7.66 -4.68
CA VAL A 323 21.83 -6.42 -5.09
C VAL A 323 22.30 -5.24 -4.22
N VAL A 324 22.32 -5.39 -2.90
CA VAL A 324 22.81 -4.34 -1.98
C VAL A 324 24.26 -3.97 -2.27
N ASN A 325 25.14 -4.96 -2.50
CA ASN A 325 26.54 -4.72 -2.84
C ASN A 325 26.69 -3.99 -4.17
N THR A 326 25.92 -4.40 -5.19
CA THR A 326 25.90 -3.74 -6.50
C THR A 326 25.49 -2.28 -6.37
N PHE A 327 24.42 -2.02 -5.62
CA PHE A 327 23.93 -0.68 -5.33
C PHE A 327 24.97 0.18 -4.60
N MET A 328 25.58 -0.37 -3.54
CA MET A 328 26.60 0.35 -2.75
C MET A 328 27.87 0.65 -3.56
N ASN A 329 28.26 -0.24 -4.48
CA ASN A 329 29.38 -0.02 -5.38
C ASN A 329 29.06 1.10 -6.40
N GLN A 330 27.83 1.12 -6.94
CA GLN A 330 27.38 2.20 -7.84
C GLN A 330 27.40 3.57 -7.14
N ILE A 331 26.97 3.64 -5.87
CA ILE A 331 27.03 4.88 -5.06
C ILE A 331 28.48 5.32 -4.83
N ARG A 332 29.38 4.40 -4.43
CA ARG A 332 30.79 4.73 -4.17
C ARG A 332 31.55 5.17 -5.42
N SER A 333 31.20 4.64 -6.59
CA SER A 333 31.86 4.96 -7.86
C SER A 333 31.43 6.31 -8.46
N GLY A 334 30.62 7.12 -7.77
CA GLY A 334 30.30 8.49 -8.19
C GLY A 334 29.46 8.59 -9.47
N LYS A 335 28.91 7.47 -9.97
CA LYS A 335 27.84 7.52 -10.96
C LYS A 335 26.60 8.04 -10.22
N GLY A 336 26.29 9.31 -10.44
CA GLY A 336 25.15 9.98 -9.82
C GLY A 336 23.88 9.14 -9.95
N THR A 337 22.99 9.32 -8.99
CA THR A 337 21.67 8.68 -8.78
C THR A 337 20.68 8.72 -9.96
N ARG A 338 21.12 9.08 -11.17
CA ARG A 338 20.31 9.25 -12.39
C ARG A 338 19.95 7.94 -13.09
N ASP A 339 20.65 6.85 -12.81
CA ASP A 339 20.38 5.51 -13.38
C ASP A 339 19.84 4.51 -12.34
N LEU A 340 19.57 4.95 -11.10
CA LEU A 340 19.02 4.09 -10.07
C LEU A 340 17.49 4.02 -10.22
N PRO A 341 16.85 2.85 -10.07
CA PRO A 341 15.41 2.76 -9.93
C PRO A 341 15.02 3.51 -8.65
N ILE A 342 14.40 4.68 -8.81
CA ILE A 342 13.99 5.53 -7.68
C ILE A 342 12.68 4.96 -7.13
N GLY A 343 12.75 4.35 -5.95
CA GLY A 343 11.60 3.80 -5.23
C GLY A 343 11.93 2.96 -4.00
N ASP A 344 13.11 2.33 -3.94
CA ASP A 344 13.44 1.40 -2.85
C ASP A 344 14.30 2.03 -1.74
N ASP A 345 13.68 2.87 -0.90
CA ASP A 345 14.20 3.14 0.45
C ASP A 345 14.26 1.84 1.31
N ASN A 346 13.60 0.77 0.84
CA ASN A 346 13.68 -0.58 1.39
C ASN A 346 15.11 -1.14 1.45
N TYR A 347 16.02 -0.77 0.54
CA TYR A 347 17.40 -1.27 0.59
C TYR A 347 18.21 -0.71 1.77
N LEU A 348 17.86 0.48 2.29
CA LEU A 348 18.46 1.02 3.51
C LEU A 348 18.00 0.25 4.75
N LEU A 349 16.76 -0.24 4.76
CA LEU A 349 16.24 -1.17 5.78
C LEU A 349 16.93 -2.54 5.68
N LEU A 350 17.10 -3.10 4.47
CA LEU A 350 17.91 -4.30 4.22
C LEU A 350 19.36 -4.14 4.73
N LYS A 351 20.01 -3.00 4.47
CA LYS A 351 21.36 -2.70 4.97
C LYS A 351 21.46 -2.79 6.50
N SER A 352 20.46 -2.29 7.22
CA SER A 352 20.42 -2.37 8.69
C SER A 352 20.31 -3.81 9.21
N ARG A 353 19.71 -4.73 8.42
CA ARG A 353 19.63 -6.16 8.76
C ARG A 353 21.00 -6.84 8.71
N PHE A 354 21.82 -6.51 7.72
CA PHE A 354 23.19 -7.06 7.59
C PHE A 354 24.18 -6.53 8.64
N GLN A 355 23.92 -5.37 9.24
CA GLN A 355 24.78 -4.85 10.31
C GLN A 355 24.56 -5.56 11.65
N LYS A 356 23.34 -6.07 11.92
CA LYS A 356 23.04 -6.82 13.15
C LYS A 356 23.62 -8.24 13.18
N SER A 357 24.07 -8.79 12.05
CA SER A 357 24.66 -10.15 12.01
C SER A 357 26.19 -10.15 12.05
N LEU A 358 26.81 -8.98 12.24
CA LEU A 358 28.27 -8.76 12.23
C LEU A 358 28.81 -8.23 13.57
N GLU A 359 27.94 -8.07 14.55
CA GLU A 359 28.24 -7.90 15.98
C GLU A 359 27.79 -9.16 16.71
#